data_AF-A0A0B4EJE4-F1
#
_entry.id   AF-A0A0B4EJE4-F1
#
_cell.length_a   1.000
_cell.length_b   1.000
_cell.length_c   1.000
_cell.angle_alpha   90.00
_cell.angle_beta   90.00
_cell.angle_gamma   90.00
#
_symmetry.space_group_name_H-M   'P 1'
#
loop_
_entity.id
_entity.type
_entity.pdbx_description
1 polymer ?
#
loop_
_entity_poly.entity_id
_entity_poly.type
_entity_poly.pdbx_seq_one_letter_code
_entity_poly.pdbx_strand_id
1 'polypeptide(L)'
;MTYQLTLKSADVPDVMTGSLSLGIQYQNAEAASIDVTWTQEHFTARFNGFAPGMPVPAHPLAFVKGAMDALNAAKAAPDEPAASVFGRGPVSFEV
;
A
#
# COMPACT_ATOMS: atom_id res chain seq x y z
N MET A 1 15.29 2.40 -6.64
CA MET A 1 14.35 2.75 -7.74
C MET A 1 12.98 2.80 -7.13
N THR A 2 12.18 3.80 -7.47
CA THR A 2 11.06 4.22 -6.63
C THR A 2 9.71 3.94 -7.29
N TYR A 3 8.84 3.25 -6.56
CA TYR A 3 7.43 3.10 -6.88
C TYR A 3 6.60 4.14 -6.14
N GLN A 4 5.46 4.52 -6.71
CA GLN A 4 4.49 5.41 -6.06
C GLN A 4 3.24 4.62 -5.65
N LEU A 5 2.71 4.91 -4.47
CA LEU A 5 1.43 4.37 -4.02
C LEU A 5 0.32 5.36 -4.34
N THR A 6 -0.81 4.81 -4.74
CA THR A 6 -2.07 5.54 -4.91
C THR A 6 -3.17 4.85 -4.13
N LEU A 7 -4.05 5.64 -3.52
CA LEU A 7 -5.24 5.11 -2.87
C LEU A 7 -6.31 4.81 -3.92
N LYS A 8 -6.76 3.55 -4.00
CA LYS A 8 -7.87 3.15 -4.87
C LYS A 8 -9.19 3.16 -4.11
N SER A 9 -9.18 2.58 -2.92
CA SER A 9 -10.32 2.59 -1.99
C SER A 9 -9.84 2.40 -0.56
N ALA A 10 -10.60 2.93 0.38
CA ALA A 10 -10.47 2.65 1.81
C ALA A 10 -11.86 2.55 2.42
N ASP A 11 -12.07 1.53 3.23
CA ASP A 11 -13.24 1.38 4.09
C ASP A 11 -12.75 0.95 5.47
N VAL A 12 -12.75 1.89 6.41
CA VAL A 12 -12.15 1.72 7.75
C VAL A 12 -13.18 2.16 8.78
N PRO A 13 -14.15 1.29 9.13
CA PRO A 13 -15.19 1.61 10.11
C PRO A 13 -14.62 1.86 11.51
N ASP A 14 -13.51 1.20 11.88
CA ASP A 14 -12.82 1.41 13.15
C ASP A 14 -11.32 1.10 13.05
N VAL A 15 -10.55 1.38 14.11
CA VAL A 15 -9.09 1.22 14.11
C VAL A 15 -8.62 -0.24 13.98
N MET A 16 -9.43 -1.21 14.40
CA MET A 16 -9.13 -2.65 14.36
C MET A 16 -9.81 -3.37 13.20
N THR A 17 -10.66 -2.70 12.42
CA THR A 17 -11.38 -3.30 11.29
C THR A 17 -11.31 -2.39 10.08
N GLY A 18 -10.81 -2.92 8.96
CA GLY A 18 -10.84 -2.15 7.73
C GLY A 18 -10.29 -2.89 6.52
N SER A 19 -10.44 -2.24 5.38
CA SER A 19 -9.89 -2.64 4.12
C SER A 19 -9.32 -1.45 3.35
N LEU A 20 -8.27 -1.73 2.58
CA LEU A 20 -7.52 -0.74 1.83
C LEU A 20 -7.08 -1.38 0.51
N SER A 21 -7.33 -0.71 -0.61
CA SER A 21 -6.75 -1.10 -1.90
C SER A 21 -5.79 -0.01 -2.38
N LEU A 22 -4.56 -0.40 -2.66
CA LEU A 22 -3.47 0.46 -3.07
C LEU A 22 -3.03 0.12 -4.49
N GLY A 23 -2.90 1.12 -5.35
CA GLY A 23 -2.25 0.98 -6.65
C GLY A 23 -0.75 1.22 -6.51
N ILE A 24 0.06 0.35 -7.11
CA ILE A 24 1.51 0.55 -7.27
C ILE A 24 1.72 1.14 -8.66
N GLN A 25 2.15 2.39 -8.72
CA GLN A 25 2.45 3.10 -9.95
C GLN A 25 3.95 3.10 -10.28
N TYR A 26 4.22 3.02 -11.58
CA TYR A 26 5.52 3.27 -12.17
C TYR A 26 5.34 4.05 -13.47
N GLN A 27 6.09 5.15 -13.63
CA GLN A 27 6.00 6.02 -14.82
C GLN A 27 4.56 6.40 -15.21
N ASN A 28 3.74 6.79 -14.23
CA ASN A 28 2.32 7.18 -14.39
C ASN A 28 1.37 6.06 -14.87
N ALA A 29 1.81 4.80 -14.86
CA ALA A 29 0.96 3.64 -15.12
C ALA A 29 0.85 2.78 -13.84
N GLU A 30 -0.34 2.23 -13.58
CA GLU A 30 -0.52 1.22 -12.54
C GLU A 30 0.11 -0.10 -13.00
N ALA A 31 1.12 -0.56 -12.27
CA ALA A 31 1.87 -1.79 -12.57
C ALA A 31 1.33 -3.00 -11.79
N ALA A 32 0.77 -2.77 -10.60
CA ALA A 32 0.20 -3.79 -9.72
C ALA A 32 -0.70 -3.13 -8.66
N SER A 33 -1.37 -3.93 -7.85
CA SER A 33 -2.08 -3.44 -6.67
C SER A 33 -1.80 -4.28 -5.43
N ILE A 34 -2.11 -3.73 -4.25
CA ILE A 34 -2.10 -4.44 -2.98
C ILE A 34 -3.48 -4.25 -2.35
N ASP A 35 -4.14 -5.35 -2.03
CA ASP A 35 -5.34 -5.34 -1.21
C ASP A 35 -4.97 -5.74 0.21
N VAL A 36 -5.41 -4.95 1.17
CA VAL A 36 -5.20 -5.18 2.59
C VAL A 36 -6.56 -5.26 3.27
N THR A 37 -6.71 -6.22 4.16
CA THR A 37 -7.87 -6.36 5.04
C THR A 37 -7.38 -6.74 6.42
N TRP A 38 -7.94 -6.09 7.44
CA TRP A 38 -7.66 -6.42 8.82
C TRP A 38 -8.94 -6.44 9.64
N THR A 39 -8.95 -7.33 10.62
CA THR A 39 -9.93 -7.44 11.69
C THR A 39 -9.16 -7.59 13.01
N GLN A 40 -9.87 -7.75 14.13
CA GLN A 40 -9.24 -8.06 15.41
C GLN A 40 -8.49 -9.41 15.41
N GLU A 41 -8.94 -10.35 14.59
CA GLU A 41 -8.44 -11.73 14.56
C GLU A 41 -7.33 -11.94 13.54
N HIS A 42 -7.37 -11.22 12.42
CA HIS A 42 -6.44 -11.48 11.32
C HIS A 42 -6.08 -10.24 10.52
N PHE A 43 -4.88 -10.28 9.97
CA PHE A 43 -4.39 -9.36 8.96
C PHE A 43 -4.09 -10.14 7.69
N THR A 44 -4.59 -9.67 6.55
CA THR A 44 -4.29 -10.23 5.22
C THR A 44 -3.84 -9.11 4.30
N ALA A 45 -2.73 -9.33 3.61
CA ALA A 45 -2.29 -8.49 2.52
C ALA A 45 -2.00 -9.34 1.29
N ARG A 46 -2.56 -8.94 0.15
CA ARG A 46 -2.43 -9.65 -1.12
C ARG A 46 -1.86 -8.72 -2.16
N PHE A 47 -0.75 -9.13 -2.75
CA PHE A 47 -0.22 -8.50 -3.96
C PHE A 47 -0.95 -9.06 -5.19
N ASN A 48 -1.44 -8.17 -6.06
CA ASN A 48 -2.07 -8.50 -7.33
C ASN A 48 -1.23 -7.94 -8.47
N GLY A 49 -0.54 -8.81 -9.19
CA GLY A 49 0.29 -8.43 -10.32
C GLY A 49 1.27 -9.54 -10.72
N PHE A 50 2.09 -9.25 -11.72
CA PHE A 50 3.16 -10.16 -12.15
C PHE A 50 4.51 -9.63 -11.66
N ALA A 51 4.91 -10.06 -10.45
CA ALA A 51 6.12 -9.54 -9.78
C ALA A 51 7.42 -9.64 -10.61
N PRO A 52 7.67 -10.72 -11.39
CA PRO A 52 8.85 -10.77 -12.28
C PRO A 52 8.81 -9.74 -13.43
N GLY A 53 7.63 -9.25 -13.80
CA GLY A 53 7.45 -8.22 -14.84
C GLY A 53 7.44 -6.79 -14.31
N MET A 54 7.63 -6.60 -12.99
CA MET A 54 7.77 -5.28 -12.40
C MET A 54 9.09 -4.63 -12.85
N PRO A 55 9.16 -3.29 -12.97
CA PRO A 55 10.37 -2.56 -13.40
C PRO A 55 11.63 -2.90 -12.60
N VAL A 56 11.46 -3.05 -11.28
CA VAL A 56 12.42 -3.73 -10.40
C VAL A 56 11.74 -4.98 -9.87
N PRO A 57 12.09 -6.16 -10.42
CA PRO A 57 11.53 -7.42 -9.96
C PRO A 57 11.93 -7.68 -8.51
N ALA A 58 10.95 -8.11 -7.70
CA ALA A 58 11.17 -8.53 -6.33
C ALA A 58 10.15 -9.62 -5.95
N HIS A 59 10.34 -10.26 -4.81
CA HIS A 59 9.33 -11.18 -4.29
C HIS A 59 8.04 -10.38 -3.95
N PRO A 60 6.81 -10.91 -4.18
CA PRO A 60 5.56 -10.20 -3.87
C PRO A 60 5.49 -9.60 -2.46
N LEU A 61 6.05 -10.29 -1.47
CA LEU A 61 6.11 -9.80 -0.08
C LEU A 61 6.98 -8.54 0.09
N ALA A 62 8.00 -8.33 -0.76
CA ALA A 62 8.81 -7.11 -0.70
C ALA A 62 7.97 -5.88 -1.07
N PHE A 63 7.10 -6.00 -2.08
CA PHE A 63 6.16 -4.93 -2.44
C PHE A 63 5.17 -4.65 -1.32
N VAL A 64 4.59 -5.70 -0.72
CA VAL A 64 3.67 -5.55 0.42
C VAL A 64 4.36 -4.84 1.58
N LYS A 65 5.55 -5.32 1.98
CA LYS A 65 6.30 -4.73 3.08
C LYS A 65 6.67 -3.28 2.80
N GLY A 66 7.29 -3.00 1.66
CA GLY A 66 7.72 -1.65 1.28
C GLY A 66 6.55 -0.67 1.22
N ALA A 67 5.40 -1.11 0.69
CA ALA A 67 4.22 -0.27 0.64
C ALA A 67 3.67 0.07 2.03
N MET A 68 3.55 -0.94 2.91
CA MET A 68 3.04 -0.73 4.28
C MET A 68 4.00 0.11 5.13
N ASP A 69 5.30 -0.09 4.98
CA ASP A 69 6.31 0.72 5.68
C ASP A 69 6.24 2.19 5.25
N ALA A 70 6.16 2.47 3.94
CA ALA A 70 6.06 3.82 3.42
C ALA A 70 4.76 4.51 3.83
N LEU A 71 3.63 3.78 3.80
CA LEU A 71 2.34 4.25 4.28
C LEU A 71 2.41 4.63 5.77
N ASN A 72 2.99 3.77 6.61
CA ASN A 72 3.12 4.04 8.04
C ASN A 72 4.08 5.20 8.35
N ALA A 73 5.18 5.32 7.59
CA ALA A 73 6.12 6.43 7.74
C ALA A 73 5.51 7.79 7.31
N ALA A 74 4.53 7.78 6.40
CA ALA A 74 3.84 8.98 5.95
C ALA A 74 2.75 9.47 6.91
N LYS A 75 2.36 8.65 7.91
CA LYS A 75 1.39 9.03 8.93
C LYS A 75 2.00 10.05 9.89
N ALA A 76 1.22 11.06 10.26
CA ALA A 76 1.58 12.05 11.27
C ALA A 76 1.48 11.49 12.70
N ALA A 77 0.63 10.47 12.90
CA ALA A 77 0.47 9.78 14.18
C ALA A 77 0.14 8.29 13.96
N PRO A 78 0.47 7.40 14.92
CA PRO A 78 0.23 5.95 14.77
C PRO A 78 -1.24 5.56 14.59
N ASP A 79 -2.18 6.35 15.11
CA ASP A 79 -3.63 6.14 15.05
C ASP A 79 -4.30 6.82 13.84
N GLU A 80 -3.54 7.61 13.06
CA GLU A 80 -4.07 8.30 11.90
C GLU A 80 -4.61 7.32 10.83
N PRO A 81 -5.78 7.57 10.22
CA PRO A 81 -6.28 6.74 9.13
C PRO A 81 -5.31 6.70 7.94
N ALA A 82 -5.02 5.51 7.43
CA ALA A 82 -4.13 5.30 6.29
C ALA A 82 -4.51 6.13 5.05
N ALA A 83 -5.80 6.34 4.81
CA ALA A 83 -6.27 7.11 3.65
C ALA A 83 -5.85 8.59 3.69
N SER A 84 -5.61 9.16 4.87
CA SER A 84 -5.30 10.59 5.03
C SER A 84 -3.94 10.99 4.44
N VAL A 85 -2.97 10.05 4.37
CA VAL A 85 -1.62 10.37 3.88
C VAL A 85 -1.62 10.77 2.41
N PHE A 86 -2.55 10.24 1.63
CA PHE A 86 -2.64 10.47 0.19
C PHE A 86 -3.12 11.89 -0.17
N GLY A 87 -3.64 12.65 0.80
CA GLY A 87 -3.98 14.07 0.63
C GLY A 87 -2.80 15.03 0.81
N ARG A 88 -1.64 14.56 1.29
CA ARG A 88 -0.49 15.40 1.66
C ARG A 88 0.64 15.41 0.63
N GLY A 89 0.64 14.43 -0.27
CA GLY A 89 1.69 14.27 -1.27
C GLY A 89 1.84 12.81 -1.72
N PRO A 90 2.77 12.56 -2.65
CA PRO A 90 3.01 11.20 -3.14
C PRO A 90 3.66 10.34 -2.05
N VAL A 91 3.10 9.17 -1.81
CA VAL A 91 3.74 8.14 -0.98
C VAL A 91 4.57 7.26 -1.90
N SER A 92 5.85 7.09 -1.57
CA SER A 92 6.81 6.40 -2.42
C SER A 92 7.57 5.34 -1.64
N PHE A 93 7.94 4.25 -2.28
CA PHE A 93 8.70 3.16 -1.65
C PHE A 93 9.69 2.52 -2.62
N GLU A 94 10.67 1.84 -2.06
CA GLU A 94 11.63 1.00 -2.78
C GLU A 94 11.44 -0.47 -2.37
N VAL A 95 11.91 -1.38 -3.22
CA VAL A 95 11.92 -2.83 -2.99
C VAL A 95 13.33 -3.39 -3.02
#